data_AF-A0A1Q7ZYY3-F1
#
_entry.id   AF-A0A1Q7ZYY3-F1
#
_cell.length_a   1.000
_cell.length_b   1.000
_cell.length_c   1.000
_cell.angle_alpha   90.00
_cell.angle_beta   90.00
_cell.angle_gamma   90.00
#
_symmetry.space_group_name_H-M   'P 1'
#
loop_
_entity.id
_entity.type
_entity.pdbx_description
1 polymer ?
#
loop_
_entity_poly.entity_id
_entity_poly.type
_entity_poly.pdbx_seq_one_letter_code
_entity_poly.pdbx_strand_id
1 'polypeptide(L)'
;MQDSTHISFGVLTTGITYRGFKLEGSIFNGHEPDENRYNFDANRWNSRSARLSYEPNNNWSMQVSYGFLRSPEASEPTTDIRRVTASVQYNKPLKRGNWASAFIWGRNHTSSPGEVHNLNGYTAESTVNFLDKNYLYTRLELVDKNELLRASDRALLGIKDNHPSFRIGAYTFGGVRDIWNTRKVSMAIGSDLTFYSKPSVLDRLYGNNPLSWRLFLRLRPSKMEMGQMHGMHGGMNMPTNPPTKP
;
A
#
# COMPACT_ATOMS: atom_id res chain seq x y z
N MET A 1 -4.00 9.11 -7.33
CA MET A 1 -3.71 9.31 -5.90
C MET A 1 -2.46 8.59 -5.46
N GLN A 2 -2.24 7.35 -5.87
CA GLN A 2 -0.86 6.90 -6.05
C GLN A 2 -0.37 7.47 -7.37
N ASP A 3 0.15 8.69 -7.28
CA ASP A 3 1.11 9.17 -8.24
C ASP A 3 2.48 9.08 -7.57
N SER A 4 3.41 8.44 -8.28
CA SER A 4 4.76 8.15 -7.83
C SER A 4 5.60 9.38 -8.12
N THR A 5 5.93 10.15 -7.08
CA THR A 5 6.95 11.19 -7.20
C THR A 5 8.25 10.50 -7.64
N HIS A 6 8.67 10.76 -8.88
CA HIS A 6 9.87 10.17 -9.46
C HIS A 6 11.13 10.66 -8.75
N ILE A 7 12.20 9.88 -8.88
CA ILE A 7 13.48 9.93 -8.15
C ILE A 7 14.00 11.37 -8.02
N SER A 8 13.92 11.92 -6.81
CA SER A 8 14.59 13.16 -6.45
C SER A 8 16.03 12.90 -6.00
N PHE A 9 17.01 13.55 -6.58
CA PHE A 9 18.37 13.58 -6.04
C PHE A 9 18.39 14.44 -4.76
N GLY A 10 18.96 13.90 -3.68
CA GLY A 10 19.14 14.62 -2.41
C GLY A 10 17.99 14.46 -1.40
N VAL A 11 17.91 13.29 -0.75
CA VAL A 11 17.02 13.04 0.40
C VAL A 11 17.86 12.89 1.65
N LEU A 12 17.58 13.68 2.68
CA LEU A 12 18.10 13.44 4.04
C LEU A 12 16.95 12.95 4.91
N THR A 13 17.05 11.74 5.44
CA THR A 13 16.08 11.18 6.38
C THR A 13 16.75 10.93 7.72
N THR A 14 16.15 11.41 8.80
CA THR A 14 16.55 11.10 10.18
C THR A 14 15.38 10.43 10.89
N GLY A 15 15.66 9.60 11.88
CA GLY A 15 14.58 8.97 12.64
C GLY A 15 15.02 8.49 14.01
N ILE A 16 14.04 8.44 14.92
CA ILE A 16 14.19 7.93 16.28
C ILE A 16 13.17 6.81 16.50
N THR A 17 13.58 5.76 17.20
CA THR A 17 12.71 4.65 17.57
C THR A 17 12.74 4.46 19.08
N TYR A 18 11.58 4.35 19.71
CA TYR A 18 11.46 4.12 21.14
C TYR A 18 10.17 3.37 21.48
N ARG A 19 10.28 2.21 22.15
CA ARG A 19 9.16 1.42 22.72
C ARG A 19 7.95 1.26 21.78
N GLY A 20 8.21 0.85 20.53
CA GLY A 20 7.18 0.62 19.51
C GLY A 20 6.79 1.86 18.71
N PHE A 21 7.27 3.05 19.07
CA PHE A 21 7.14 4.25 18.25
C PHE A 21 8.36 4.43 17.37
N LYS A 22 8.14 4.86 16.13
CA LYS A 22 9.18 5.28 15.20
C LYS A 22 8.78 6.60 14.57
N LEU A 23 9.56 7.64 14.78
CA LEU A 23 9.38 8.94 14.13
C LEU A 23 10.49 9.14 13.11
N GLU A 24 10.12 9.42 11.88
CA GLU A 24 11.03 9.71 10.77
C GLU A 24 10.70 11.08 10.18
N GLY A 25 11.73 11.87 9.87
CA GLY A 25 11.62 13.13 9.17
C GLY A 25 12.53 13.12 7.96
N SER A 26 12.03 13.57 6.82
CA SER A 26 12.81 13.67 5.58
C SER A 26 12.69 15.06 4.98
N ILE A 27 13.79 15.55 4.42
CA ILE A 27 13.84 16.74 3.59
C ILE A 27 14.34 16.31 2.22
N PHE A 28 13.64 16.74 1.17
CA PHE A 28 13.94 16.33 -0.20
C PHE A 28 13.62 17.44 -1.21
N ASN A 29 14.14 17.27 -2.42
CA ASN A 29 13.79 18.08 -3.57
C ASN A 29 12.53 17.49 -4.23
N GLY A 30 11.42 18.22 -4.27
CA GLY A 30 10.13 17.72 -4.78
C GLY A 30 9.86 18.01 -6.26
N HIS A 31 10.81 18.62 -6.99
CA HIS A 31 10.63 19.03 -8.38
C HIS A 31 10.88 17.85 -9.34
N GLU A 32 10.05 17.71 -10.38
CA GLU A 32 10.34 16.79 -11.48
C GLU A 32 11.67 17.14 -12.17
N PRO A 33 12.51 16.15 -12.52
CA PRO A 33 13.70 16.38 -13.35
C PRO A 33 13.31 16.97 -14.71
N ASP A 34 14.15 17.85 -15.26
CA ASP A 34 13.96 18.38 -16.61
C ASP A 34 14.06 17.25 -17.68
N GLU A 35 13.73 17.56 -18.94
CA GLU A 35 13.83 16.59 -20.05
C GLU A 35 15.27 16.09 -20.28
N ASN A 36 16.27 16.71 -19.64
CA ASN A 36 17.69 16.47 -19.86
C ASN A 36 18.31 15.61 -18.73
N ARG A 37 17.92 14.33 -18.73
CA ARG A 37 18.21 13.28 -17.71
C ARG A 37 19.68 13.00 -17.33
N TYR A 38 20.65 13.73 -17.86
CA TYR A 38 22.08 13.53 -17.64
C TYR A 38 22.76 14.65 -16.84
N ASN A 39 22.03 15.70 -16.42
CA ASN A 39 22.60 16.78 -15.62
C ASN A 39 22.25 16.65 -14.13
N PHE A 40 23.16 17.09 -13.26
CA PHE A 40 22.93 17.15 -11.81
C PHE A 40 22.20 18.45 -11.47
N ASP A 41 20.87 18.40 -11.33
CA ASP A 41 20.09 19.54 -10.86
C ASP A 41 20.14 19.64 -9.33
N ALA A 42 21.06 20.46 -8.85
CA ALA A 42 21.14 20.88 -7.45
C ALA A 42 20.01 21.87 -7.11
N ASN A 43 18.76 21.43 -7.22
CA ASN A 43 17.60 22.24 -6.85
C ASN A 43 17.50 22.37 -5.31
N ARG A 44 17.01 23.52 -4.85
CA ARG A 44 16.86 23.83 -3.41
C ARG A 44 15.93 22.83 -2.73
N TRP A 45 16.29 22.40 -1.51
CA TRP A 45 15.41 21.60 -0.66
C TRP A 45 14.10 22.35 -0.37
N ASN A 46 13.03 21.99 -1.08
CA ASN A 46 11.75 22.71 -1.05
C ASN A 46 10.62 21.88 -0.43
N SER A 47 10.85 20.59 -0.19
CA SER A 47 9.83 19.63 0.25
C SER A 47 10.26 18.91 1.53
N ARG A 48 9.27 18.57 2.36
CA ARG A 48 9.49 17.95 3.67
C ARG A 48 8.44 16.91 3.96
N SER A 49 8.82 15.84 4.64
CA SER A 49 7.88 14.84 5.14
C SER A 49 8.20 14.43 6.57
N ALA A 50 7.17 14.11 7.32
CA ALA A 50 7.28 13.47 8.62
C ALA A 50 6.39 12.23 8.65
N ARG A 51 6.86 11.16 9.27
CA ARG A 51 6.13 9.90 9.42
C ARG A 51 6.28 9.41 10.85
N LEU A 52 5.15 9.15 11.48
CA LEU A 52 5.09 8.48 12.77
C LEU A 52 4.49 7.08 12.56
N SER A 53 5.19 6.06 13.03
CA SER A 53 4.71 4.68 13.07
C SER A 53 4.60 4.20 14.52
N TYR A 54 3.62 3.35 14.79
CA TYR A 54 3.37 2.79 16.11
C TYR A 54 2.97 1.32 16.01
N GLU A 55 3.67 0.46 16.75
CA GLU A 55 3.47 -0.98 16.78
C GLU A 55 3.22 -1.41 18.24
N PRO A 56 1.96 -1.42 18.71
CA PRO A 56 1.65 -1.73 20.11
C PRO A 56 1.93 -3.20 20.47
N ASN A 57 1.93 -4.09 19.49
CA ASN A 57 2.24 -5.51 19.63
C ASN A 57 2.53 -6.13 18.26
N ASN A 58 2.87 -7.42 18.24
CA ASN A 58 3.27 -8.15 17.02
C ASN A 58 2.19 -8.25 15.93
N ASN A 59 0.93 -7.92 16.22
CA ASN A 59 -0.18 -8.07 15.29
C ASN A 59 -0.67 -6.74 14.71
N TRP A 60 -0.28 -5.59 15.27
CA TRP A 60 -0.80 -4.30 14.87
C TRP A 60 0.33 -3.35 14.47
N SER A 61 0.19 -2.71 13.32
CA SER A 61 1.09 -1.65 12.88
C SER A 61 0.25 -0.46 12.40
N MET A 62 0.57 0.73 12.89
CA MET A 62 -0.13 1.97 12.59
C MET A 62 0.88 2.98 12.06
N GLN A 63 0.46 3.82 11.12
CA GLN A 63 1.30 4.86 10.57
C GLN A 63 0.46 6.09 10.22
N VAL A 64 1.02 7.26 10.48
CA VAL A 64 0.56 8.54 9.92
C VAL A 64 1.74 9.25 9.29
N SER A 65 1.55 9.83 8.11
CA SER A 65 2.56 10.64 7.46
C SER A 65 1.98 11.92 6.90
N TYR A 66 2.82 12.96 6.90
CA TYR A 66 2.54 14.25 6.34
C TYR A 66 3.69 14.62 5.40
N GLY A 67 3.38 14.94 4.15
CA GLY A 67 4.31 15.45 3.16
C GLY A 67 3.85 16.82 2.67
N PHE A 68 4.78 17.75 2.55
CA PHE A 68 4.57 19.02 1.86
C PHE A 68 5.48 19.05 0.65
N LEU A 69 4.88 19.13 -0.53
CA LEU A 69 5.54 19.27 -1.82
C LEU A 69 5.25 20.67 -2.35
N ARG A 70 6.30 21.42 -2.66
CA ARG A 70 6.21 22.77 -3.22
C ARG A 70 6.53 22.73 -4.71
N SER A 71 5.59 23.18 -5.55
CA SER A 71 5.74 23.22 -7.01
C SER A 71 6.25 21.89 -7.61
N PRO A 72 5.51 20.77 -7.43
CA PRO A 72 6.01 19.44 -7.82
C PRO A 72 6.08 19.25 -9.34
N GLU A 73 5.15 19.85 -10.09
CA GLU A 73 5.09 19.72 -11.55
C GLU A 73 5.68 20.95 -12.24
N ALA A 74 6.50 20.74 -13.28
CA ALA A 74 7.03 21.83 -14.10
C ALA A 74 5.92 22.57 -14.87
N SER A 75 4.82 21.88 -15.18
CA SER A 75 3.61 22.42 -15.79
C SER A 75 2.78 23.30 -14.85
N GLU A 76 2.92 23.14 -13.53
CA GLU A 76 2.18 23.91 -12.53
C GLU A 76 3.11 24.50 -11.45
N PRO A 77 3.97 25.46 -11.81
CA PRO A 77 5.03 25.99 -10.94
C PRO A 77 4.51 26.73 -9.71
N THR A 78 3.21 27.03 -9.63
CA THR A 78 2.56 27.73 -8.51
C THR A 78 1.73 26.83 -7.59
N THR A 79 1.66 25.52 -7.87
CA THR A 79 0.79 24.59 -7.15
C THR A 79 1.55 23.93 -5.98
N ASP A 80 1.01 24.06 -4.77
CA ASP A 80 1.52 23.39 -3.57
C ASP A 80 0.64 22.20 -3.20
N ILE A 81 1.24 21.07 -2.84
CA ILE A 81 0.51 19.86 -2.44
C ILE A 81 0.88 19.46 -1.02
N ARG A 82 -0.12 19.40 -0.15
CA ARG A 82 -0.03 18.79 1.19
C ARG A 82 -0.67 17.42 1.14
N ARG A 83 0.13 16.38 1.40
CA ARG A 83 -0.31 14.98 1.42
C ARG A 83 -0.31 14.47 2.85
N VAL A 84 -1.47 14.03 3.33
CA VAL A 84 -1.61 13.31 4.60
C VAL A 84 -1.95 11.87 4.26
N THR A 85 -1.28 10.91 4.89
CA THR A 85 -1.71 9.51 4.84
C THR A 85 -1.78 8.94 6.24
N ALA A 86 -2.74 8.05 6.48
CA ALA A 86 -2.80 7.24 7.67
C ALA A 86 -3.11 5.79 7.27
N SER A 87 -2.52 4.84 7.99
CA SER A 87 -2.81 3.42 7.77
C SER A 87 -2.78 2.65 9.08
N VAL A 88 -3.64 1.64 9.16
CA VAL A 88 -3.64 0.65 10.23
C VAL A 88 -3.63 -0.72 9.58
N GLN A 89 -2.74 -1.58 10.05
CA GLN A 89 -2.58 -2.94 9.59
C GLN A 89 -2.72 -3.89 10.77
N TYR A 90 -3.42 -4.99 10.52
CA TYR A 90 -3.61 -6.08 11.45
C TYR A 90 -3.16 -7.37 10.80
N ASN A 91 -2.31 -8.15 11.47
CA ASN A 91 -1.85 -9.43 10.99
C ASN A 91 -1.80 -10.42 12.15
N LYS A 92 -2.63 -11.47 12.11
CA LYS A 92 -2.69 -12.48 13.16
C LYS A 92 -2.54 -13.89 12.58
N PRO A 93 -1.48 -14.62 12.97
CA PRO A 93 -1.36 -16.05 12.70
C PRO A 93 -2.53 -16.83 13.30
N LEU A 94 -3.09 -17.75 12.53
CA LEU A 94 -4.12 -18.69 12.98
C LEU A 94 -3.51 -20.10 13.03
N LYS A 95 -4.12 -21.02 13.79
CA LYS A 95 -3.62 -22.42 13.90
C LYS A 95 -3.40 -23.09 12.53
N ARG A 96 -4.24 -22.76 11.55
CA ARG A 96 -4.25 -23.32 10.19
C ARG A 96 -4.42 -22.23 9.14
N GLY A 97 -3.67 -21.14 9.30
CA GLY A 97 -3.63 -20.04 8.35
C GLY A 97 -3.24 -18.70 8.95
N ASN A 98 -3.82 -17.62 8.46
CA ASN A 98 -3.47 -16.26 8.84
C ASN A 98 -4.60 -15.29 8.49
N TRP A 99 -4.80 -14.26 9.31
CA TRP A 99 -5.72 -13.17 8.98
C TRP A 99 -4.95 -11.86 8.90
N ALA A 100 -4.96 -11.25 7.72
CA ALA A 100 -4.35 -9.94 7.48
C ALA A 100 -5.42 -8.95 7.01
N SER A 101 -5.43 -7.76 7.59
CA SER A 101 -6.31 -6.66 7.21
C SER A 101 -5.54 -5.35 7.22
N ALA A 102 -5.89 -4.45 6.32
CA ALA A 102 -5.34 -3.10 6.29
C ALA A 102 -6.43 -2.09 5.99
N PHE A 103 -6.34 -0.93 6.63
CA PHE A 103 -7.12 0.26 6.29
C PHE A 103 -6.14 1.39 6.03
N ILE A 104 -6.31 2.08 4.90
CA ILE A 104 -5.44 3.15 4.44
C ILE A 104 -6.34 4.32 4.04
N TRP A 105 -5.99 5.50 4.52
CA TRP A 105 -6.58 6.76 4.11
C TRP A 105 -5.47 7.70 3.62
N GLY A 106 -5.74 8.40 2.54
CA GLY A 106 -4.89 9.45 2.02
C GLY A 106 -5.72 10.67 1.68
N ARG A 107 -5.15 11.86 1.92
CA ARG A 107 -5.73 13.13 1.48
C ARG A 107 -4.66 13.98 0.82
N ASN A 108 -4.95 14.43 -0.39
CA ASN A 108 -4.19 15.47 -1.06
C ASN A 108 -4.97 16.78 -0.92
N HIS A 109 -4.29 17.80 -0.43
CA HIS A 109 -4.76 19.18 -0.42
C HIS A 109 -3.85 19.95 -1.38
N THR A 110 -4.42 20.29 -2.53
CA THR A 110 -3.75 21.02 -3.60
C THR A 110 -4.18 22.49 -3.51
N SER A 111 -3.22 23.41 -3.51
CA SER A 111 -3.45 24.84 -3.47
C SER A 111 -2.76 25.50 -4.65
N SER A 112 -3.55 26.18 -5.49
CA SER A 112 -3.10 26.95 -6.65
C SER A 112 -3.69 28.37 -6.57
N PRO A 113 -3.17 29.37 -7.30
CA PRO A 113 -3.70 30.74 -7.23
C PRO A 113 -5.21 30.80 -7.54
N GLY A 114 -6.02 31.02 -6.51
CA GLY A 114 -7.49 31.11 -6.63
C GLY A 114 -8.26 29.79 -6.54
N GLU A 115 -7.59 28.64 -6.43
CA GLU A 115 -8.24 27.32 -6.36
C GLU A 115 -7.65 26.44 -5.25
N VAL A 116 -8.55 25.76 -4.51
CA VAL A 116 -8.17 24.82 -3.46
C VAL A 116 -8.95 23.53 -3.65
N HIS A 117 -8.24 22.44 -3.88
CA HIS A 117 -8.83 21.13 -4.14
C HIS A 117 -8.45 20.15 -3.04
N ASN A 118 -9.44 19.38 -2.58
CA ASN A 118 -9.24 18.33 -1.59
C ASN A 118 -9.69 17.01 -2.18
N LEU A 119 -8.76 16.06 -2.27
CA LEU A 119 -9.06 14.72 -2.75
C LEU A 119 -8.76 13.72 -1.65
N ASN A 120 -9.74 12.87 -1.32
CA ASN A 120 -9.56 11.76 -0.39
C ASN A 120 -9.54 10.40 -1.10
N GLY A 121 -8.68 9.52 -0.65
CA GLY A 121 -8.62 8.12 -1.02
C GLY A 121 -8.75 7.25 0.22
N TYR A 122 -9.58 6.22 0.15
CA TYR A 122 -9.77 5.22 1.19
C TYR A 122 -9.59 3.84 0.58
N THR A 123 -8.85 2.98 1.27
CA THR A 123 -8.66 1.59 0.88
C THR A 123 -8.77 0.71 2.13
N ALA A 124 -9.69 -0.24 2.11
CA ALA A 124 -9.78 -1.30 3.11
C ALA A 124 -9.56 -2.64 2.41
N GLU A 125 -8.63 -3.45 2.90
CA GLU A 125 -8.44 -4.80 2.41
C GLU A 125 -8.39 -5.80 3.56
N SER A 126 -8.92 -6.99 3.33
CA SER A 126 -8.85 -8.08 4.30
C SER A 126 -8.69 -9.40 3.57
N THR A 127 -7.77 -10.23 4.04
CA THR A 127 -7.51 -11.57 3.53
C THR A 127 -7.43 -12.54 4.69
N VAL A 128 -8.24 -13.60 4.64
CA VAL A 128 -8.17 -14.71 5.57
C VAL A 128 -7.72 -15.96 4.83
N ASN A 129 -6.64 -16.56 5.30
CA ASN A 129 -6.23 -17.91 4.96
C ASN A 129 -6.73 -18.87 6.03
N PHE A 130 -7.39 -19.94 5.60
CA PHE A 130 -7.95 -20.97 6.49
C PHE A 130 -7.83 -22.35 5.87
N LEU A 131 -7.78 -23.36 6.76
CA LEU A 131 -7.60 -24.76 6.38
C LEU A 131 -6.37 -24.97 5.48
N ASP A 132 -5.32 -24.16 5.69
CA ASP A 132 -4.00 -24.20 5.04
C ASP A 132 -3.98 -23.89 3.54
N LYS A 133 -5.13 -23.94 2.85
CA LYS A 133 -5.22 -23.92 1.39
C LYS A 133 -6.23 -22.91 0.84
N ASN A 134 -7.18 -22.44 1.64
CA ASN A 134 -8.23 -21.55 1.16
C ASN A 134 -7.96 -20.11 1.58
N TYR A 135 -8.24 -19.19 0.68
CA TYR A 135 -8.12 -17.76 0.86
C TYR A 135 -9.44 -17.13 0.49
N LEU A 136 -9.96 -16.28 1.38
CA LEU A 136 -11.01 -15.33 1.02
C LEU A 136 -10.44 -13.94 1.21
N TYR A 137 -10.67 -13.05 0.26
CA TYR A 137 -10.23 -11.68 0.33
C TYR A 137 -11.28 -10.71 -0.16
N THR A 138 -11.19 -9.50 0.36
CA THR A 138 -11.96 -8.36 -0.09
C THR A 138 -11.07 -7.13 -0.15
N ARG A 139 -11.38 -6.22 -1.07
CA ARG A 139 -10.72 -4.93 -1.23
C ARG A 139 -11.76 -3.89 -1.60
N LEU A 140 -11.90 -2.87 -0.77
CA LEU A 140 -12.83 -1.76 -0.93
C LEU A 140 -12.00 -0.50 -1.14
N GLU A 141 -12.16 0.14 -2.28
CA GLU A 141 -11.48 1.38 -2.64
C GLU A 141 -12.50 2.47 -2.89
N LEU A 142 -12.24 3.68 -2.39
CA LEU A 142 -13.08 4.85 -2.59
C LEU A 142 -12.17 6.06 -2.79
N VAL A 143 -12.17 6.64 -3.99
CA VAL A 143 -11.18 7.65 -4.40
C VAL A 143 -11.87 8.83 -5.06
N ASP A 144 -11.57 10.02 -4.57
CA ASP A 144 -11.94 11.28 -5.21
C ASP A 144 -11.01 11.55 -6.41
N LYS A 145 -11.58 11.88 -7.57
CA LYS A 145 -10.88 12.13 -8.82
C LYS A 145 -11.40 13.41 -9.47
N ASN A 146 -10.54 14.39 -9.67
CA ASN A 146 -10.86 15.70 -10.25
C ASN A 146 -10.51 15.86 -11.75
N GLU A 147 -9.77 14.91 -12.32
CA GLU A 147 -9.25 14.97 -13.69
C GLU A 147 -9.81 13.87 -14.60
N LEU A 148 -10.99 13.33 -14.28
CA LEU A 148 -11.60 12.27 -15.09
C LEU A 148 -12.07 12.75 -16.47
N LEU A 149 -12.41 14.04 -16.58
CA LEU A 149 -13.13 14.58 -17.72
C LEU A 149 -12.29 15.59 -18.48
N ARG A 150 -12.19 15.40 -19.81
CA ARG A 150 -11.67 16.44 -20.70
C ARG A 150 -12.64 17.61 -20.78
N ALA A 151 -12.18 18.78 -21.23
CA ALA A 151 -13.03 19.97 -21.37
C ALA A 151 -14.28 19.72 -22.25
N SER A 152 -14.14 18.93 -23.32
CA SER A 152 -15.25 18.49 -24.18
C SER A 152 -16.30 17.67 -23.43
N ASP A 153 -15.85 16.77 -22.55
CA ASP A 153 -16.71 15.87 -21.81
C ASP A 153 -17.45 16.61 -20.69
N ARG A 154 -16.79 17.60 -20.07
CA ARG A 154 -17.43 18.52 -19.10
C ARG A 154 -18.54 19.33 -19.76
N ALA A 155 -18.29 19.89 -20.94
CA ALA A 155 -19.28 20.64 -21.69
C ALA A 155 -20.49 19.77 -22.07
N LEU A 156 -20.26 18.53 -22.50
CA LEU A 156 -21.32 17.55 -22.81
C LEU A 156 -22.19 17.21 -21.58
N LEU A 157 -21.59 17.20 -20.39
CA LEU A 157 -22.26 16.91 -19.12
C LEU A 157 -22.83 18.17 -18.42
N GLY A 158 -22.66 19.37 -19.00
CA GLY A 158 -23.12 20.63 -18.42
C GLY A 158 -22.35 21.08 -17.16
N ILE A 159 -21.13 20.56 -16.96
CA ILE A 159 -20.31 20.88 -15.79
C ILE A 159 -19.47 22.12 -16.09
N LYS A 160 -19.67 23.18 -15.29
CA LYS A 160 -18.96 24.47 -15.42
C LYS A 160 -17.68 24.53 -14.58
N ASP A 161 -17.53 23.63 -13.62
CA ASP A 161 -16.32 23.51 -12.81
C ASP A 161 -15.18 22.99 -13.70
N ASN A 162 -13.99 23.58 -13.56
CA ASN A 162 -12.80 23.16 -14.28
C ASN A 162 -12.23 21.85 -13.72
N HIS A 163 -12.40 21.60 -12.41
CA HIS A 163 -11.85 20.46 -11.69
C HIS A 163 -12.92 19.72 -10.85
N PRO A 164 -14.01 19.23 -11.48
CA PRO A 164 -15.07 18.55 -10.75
C PRO A 164 -14.56 17.28 -10.08
N SER A 165 -14.72 17.18 -8.77
CA SER A 165 -14.34 15.98 -8.02
C SER A 165 -15.44 14.92 -8.04
N PHE A 166 -15.11 13.73 -8.54
CA PHE A 166 -15.98 12.57 -8.53
C PHE A 166 -15.42 11.48 -7.64
N ARG A 167 -16.28 10.96 -6.76
CA ARG A 167 -15.94 9.82 -5.92
C ARG A 167 -16.24 8.52 -6.64
N ILE A 168 -15.20 7.74 -6.93
CA ILE A 168 -15.30 6.42 -7.54
C ILE A 168 -15.03 5.35 -6.49
N GLY A 169 -15.91 4.37 -6.39
CA GLY A 169 -15.71 3.17 -5.59
C GLY A 169 -15.38 1.94 -6.43
N ALA A 170 -14.55 1.05 -5.89
CA ALA A 170 -14.31 -0.29 -6.42
C ALA A 170 -14.36 -1.30 -5.26
N TYR A 171 -15.23 -2.30 -5.35
CA TYR A 171 -15.47 -3.28 -4.29
C TYR A 171 -15.23 -4.67 -4.84
N THR A 172 -14.08 -5.25 -4.47
CA THR A 172 -13.62 -6.54 -4.95
C THR A 172 -13.83 -7.60 -3.88
N PHE A 173 -14.35 -8.75 -4.29
CA PHE A 173 -14.51 -9.93 -3.45
C PHE A 173 -13.98 -11.15 -4.21
N GLY A 174 -13.09 -11.90 -3.58
CA GLY A 174 -12.42 -12.99 -4.25
C GLY A 174 -12.09 -14.17 -3.35
N GLY A 175 -11.85 -15.29 -4.00
CA GLY A 175 -11.45 -16.53 -3.38
C GLY A 175 -10.27 -17.14 -4.13
N VAL A 176 -9.34 -17.73 -3.38
CA VAL A 176 -8.23 -18.50 -3.96
C VAL A 176 -8.12 -19.82 -3.22
N ARG A 177 -7.89 -20.89 -3.97
CA ARG A 177 -7.61 -22.21 -3.40
C ARG A 177 -6.30 -22.74 -3.95
N ASP A 178 -5.39 -23.07 -3.04
CA ASP A 178 -4.17 -23.78 -3.37
C ASP A 178 -4.55 -25.20 -3.82
N ILE A 179 -4.21 -25.53 -5.06
CA ILE A 179 -4.54 -26.79 -5.73
C ILE A 179 -3.37 -27.76 -5.67
N TRP A 180 -2.14 -27.25 -5.69
CA TRP A 180 -0.93 -28.05 -5.62
C TRP A 180 0.11 -27.33 -4.77
N ASN A 181 0.62 -28.01 -3.74
CA ASN A 181 1.68 -27.49 -2.91
C ASN A 181 2.83 -28.51 -2.85
N THR A 182 4.01 -28.13 -3.32
CA THR A 182 5.24 -28.91 -3.23
C THR A 182 6.19 -28.28 -2.22
N ARG A 183 7.39 -28.85 -2.00
CA ARG A 183 8.42 -28.22 -1.13
C ARG A 183 9.00 -26.92 -1.70
N LYS A 184 8.86 -26.68 -3.01
CA LYS A 184 9.49 -25.52 -3.69
C LYS A 184 8.46 -24.55 -4.25
N VAL A 185 7.34 -25.06 -4.75
CA VAL A 185 6.32 -24.27 -5.47
C VAL A 185 4.92 -24.61 -4.98
N SER A 186 4.11 -23.57 -4.84
CA SER A 186 2.68 -23.60 -4.55
C SER A 186 1.92 -23.01 -5.75
N MET A 187 0.91 -23.74 -6.22
CA MET A 187 -0.02 -23.35 -7.27
C MET A 187 -1.43 -23.24 -6.71
N ALA A 188 -2.13 -22.19 -7.11
CA ALA A 188 -3.49 -21.91 -6.70
C ALA A 188 -4.34 -21.43 -7.88
N ILE A 189 -5.64 -21.70 -7.82
CA ILE A 189 -6.64 -21.11 -8.71
C ILE A 189 -7.50 -20.14 -7.91
N GLY A 190 -7.82 -19.00 -8.50
CA GLY A 190 -8.65 -18.00 -7.85
C GLY A 190 -9.54 -17.24 -8.81
N SER A 191 -10.56 -16.64 -8.25
CA SER A 191 -11.48 -15.77 -8.98
C SER A 191 -11.92 -14.61 -8.10
N ASP A 192 -12.21 -13.47 -8.71
CA ASP A 192 -12.83 -12.34 -8.04
C ASP A 192 -13.87 -11.62 -8.90
N LEU A 193 -14.73 -10.89 -8.20
CA LEU A 193 -15.75 -10.01 -8.74
C LEU A 193 -15.50 -8.60 -8.19
N THR A 194 -15.55 -7.60 -9.06
CA THR A 194 -15.42 -6.19 -8.69
C THR A 194 -16.64 -5.40 -9.13
N PHE A 195 -17.30 -4.77 -8.17
CA PHE A 195 -18.40 -3.83 -8.41
C PHE A 195 -17.85 -2.40 -8.33
N TYR A 196 -18.22 -1.54 -9.27
CA TYR A 196 -17.82 -0.13 -9.20
C TYR A 196 -19.02 0.77 -8.91
N SER A 197 -18.78 1.81 -8.10
CA SER A 197 -19.74 2.89 -7.87
C SER A 197 -19.19 4.19 -8.44
N LYS A 198 -20.07 4.98 -9.06
CA LYS A 198 -19.74 6.30 -9.59
C LYS A 198 -20.98 7.21 -9.58
N PRO A 199 -20.82 8.53 -9.61
CA PRO A 199 -21.94 9.46 -9.73
C PRO A 199 -22.68 9.28 -11.06
N SER A 200 -24.01 9.41 -11.05
CA SER A 200 -24.88 9.20 -12.22
C SER A 200 -24.62 10.17 -13.38
N VAL A 201 -24.03 11.34 -13.10
CA VAL A 201 -23.58 12.28 -14.14
C VAL A 201 -22.55 11.65 -15.08
N LEU A 202 -21.81 10.63 -14.62
CA LEU A 202 -20.84 9.88 -15.42
C LEU A 202 -21.46 8.73 -16.22
N ASP A 203 -22.77 8.50 -16.16
CA ASP A 203 -23.46 7.39 -16.84
C ASP A 203 -23.38 7.48 -18.36
N ARG A 204 -23.48 8.70 -18.92
CA ARG A 204 -23.39 8.92 -20.36
C ARG A 204 -22.02 8.57 -20.96
N LEU A 205 -20.96 8.61 -20.15
CA LEU A 205 -19.59 8.35 -20.60
C LEU A 205 -19.10 6.94 -20.24
N TYR A 206 -19.51 6.43 -19.08
CA TYR A 206 -18.97 5.19 -18.50
C TYR A 206 -20.01 4.07 -18.31
N GLY A 207 -21.27 4.27 -18.73
CA GLY A 207 -22.35 3.29 -18.60
C GLY A 207 -22.88 3.11 -17.18
N ASN A 208 -23.91 2.28 -16.98
CA ASN A 208 -24.67 2.24 -15.73
C ASN A 208 -24.20 1.19 -14.72
N ASN A 209 -23.64 0.06 -15.17
CA ASN A 209 -23.35 -1.10 -14.32
C ASN A 209 -21.97 -1.72 -14.63
N PRO A 210 -20.86 -1.05 -14.28
CA PRO A 210 -19.54 -1.66 -14.39
C PRO A 210 -19.38 -2.81 -13.38
N LEU A 211 -19.48 -4.05 -13.86
CA LEU A 211 -19.08 -5.27 -13.17
C LEU A 211 -17.85 -5.84 -13.88
N SER A 212 -16.83 -6.21 -13.11
CA SER A 212 -15.68 -6.95 -13.62
C SER A 212 -15.60 -8.31 -12.94
N TRP A 213 -15.16 -9.32 -13.70
CA TRP A 213 -14.85 -10.64 -13.17
C TRP A 213 -13.46 -11.05 -13.64
N ARG A 214 -12.75 -11.80 -12.81
CA ARG A 214 -11.41 -12.30 -13.12
C ARG A 214 -11.26 -13.74 -12.68
N LEU A 215 -10.63 -14.54 -13.53
CA LEU A 215 -10.13 -15.88 -13.21
C LEU A 215 -8.61 -15.86 -13.39
N PHE A 216 -7.87 -16.43 -12.44
CA PHE A 216 -6.41 -16.42 -12.47
C PHE A 216 -5.79 -17.65 -11.83
N LEU A 217 -4.53 -17.89 -12.20
CA LEU A 217 -3.65 -18.85 -11.55
C LEU A 217 -2.57 -18.10 -10.77
N ARG A 218 -2.23 -18.59 -9.58
CA ARG A 218 -1.18 -18.02 -8.73
C ARG A 218 -0.09 -19.04 -8.50
N LEU A 219 1.15 -18.67 -8.87
CA LEU A 219 2.37 -19.41 -8.61
C LEU A 219 3.20 -18.65 -7.57
N ARG A 220 3.63 -19.32 -6.51
CA ARG A 220 4.53 -18.74 -5.50
C ARG A 220 5.53 -19.77 -4.99
N PRO A 221 6.72 -19.35 -4.52
CA PRO A 221 7.58 -20.21 -3.72
C PRO A 221 6.82 -20.76 -2.51
N SER A 222 7.03 -22.03 -2.21
CA SER A 222 6.45 -22.65 -1.02
C SER A 222 7.04 -22.03 0.24
N LYS A 223 6.26 -22.00 1.32
CA LYS A 223 6.77 -21.58 2.64
C LYS A 223 7.96 -22.48 2.98
N MET A 224 9.11 -21.86 3.28
CA MET A 224 10.25 -22.61 3.80
C MET A 224 9.86 -23.13 5.19
N GLU A 225 9.84 -24.43 5.35
CA GLU A 225 9.89 -25.02 6.69
C GLU A 225 11.29 -24.74 7.23
N MET A 226 11.41 -23.73 8.09
CA MET A 226 12.58 -23.59 8.95
C MET A 226 12.52 -24.72 9.97
N GLY A 227 12.90 -25.92 9.55
CA GLY A 227 13.11 -27.04 10.45
C GLY A 227 14.11 -26.62 11.53
N GLN A 228 13.79 -26.96 12.78
CA GLN A 228 14.67 -26.77 13.92
C GLN A 228 16.04 -27.41 13.64
N MET A 229 17.00 -26.63 13.18
CA MET A 229 18.41 -26.92 13.35
C MET A 229 18.79 -26.53 14.78
N HIS A 230 18.40 -27.35 15.75
CA HIS A 230 19.11 -27.44 17.03
C HIS A 230 19.51 -28.90 17.22
N GLY A 231 20.47 -29.33 16.40
CA GLY A 231 21.16 -30.59 16.56
C GLY A 231 22.17 -30.49 17.71
N MET A 232 21.90 -31.25 18.77
CA MET A 232 22.86 -32.16 19.40
C MET A 232 24.28 -31.61 19.63
N HIS A 233 24.51 -31.02 20.80
CA HIS A 233 25.85 -31.05 21.42
C HIS A 233 25.86 -32.16 22.49
N GLY A 234 26.88 -33.01 22.38
CA GLY A 234 26.97 -34.36 22.98
C GLY A 234 26.78 -34.45 24.48
N GLY A 235 25.87 -35.35 24.88
CA GLY A 235 25.91 -35.98 26.18
C GLY A 235 26.91 -37.14 26.15
N MET A 236 28.10 -36.94 26.70
CA MET A 236 29.05 -38.01 26.99
C MET A 236 28.85 -38.42 28.45
N ASN A 237 27.92 -39.35 28.70
CA ASN A 237 27.84 -40.04 29.98
C ASN A 237 29.00 -41.05 30.05
N MET A 238 30.03 -40.73 30.83
CA MET A 238 31.03 -41.70 31.28
C MET A 238 30.43 -42.54 32.42
N PRO A 239 30.45 -43.87 32.35
CA PRO A 239 30.14 -44.72 33.50
C PRO A 239 31.37 -44.83 34.40
N THR A 240 31.26 -44.39 35.66
CA THR A 240 32.29 -44.60 36.69
C THR A 240 32.00 -45.86 37.52
N ASN A 241 33.00 -46.77 37.54
CA ASN A 241 33.31 -47.88 38.47
C ASN A 241 32.64 -49.27 38.27
N PRO A 242 33.26 -50.36 38.78
CA PRO A 242 34.69 -50.71 38.96
C PRO A 242 35.02 -52.15 38.45
N PRO A 243 36.24 -52.71 38.65
CA PRO A 243 36.30 -53.85 39.59
C PRO A 243 37.56 -53.93 40.47
N THR A 244 37.39 -54.74 41.50
CA THR A 244 38.23 -55.11 42.65
C THR A 244 39.39 -56.07 42.33
N LYS A 245 40.58 -55.79 42.90
CA LYS A 245 41.63 -56.69 43.50
C LYS A 245 42.19 -57.87 42.67
N PRO A 246 43.39 -58.44 42.98
CA PRO A 246 43.99 -58.76 44.30
C PRO A 246 44.85 -57.66 44.94
#